data_AF-A0A6C0L440-F1
#
_entry.id   AF-A0A6C0L440-F1
#
_cell.length_a   1.000
_cell.length_b   1.000
_cell.length_c   1.000
_cell.angle_alpha   90.00
_cell.angle_beta   90.00
_cell.angle_gamma   90.00
#
_symmetry.space_group_name_H-M   'P 1'
#
loop_
_entity.id
_entity.type
_entity.pdbx_description
1 polymer ?
#
loop_
_entity_poly.entity_id
_entity_poly.type
_entity_poly.pdbx_seq_one_letter_code
_entity_poly.pdbx_strand_id
1 'polypeptide(L)' 'MPLHRKKRERVENNFLQNNPNYHLEYSILRKEATFWNNSAQYWMGQEATRRAECLLRGDVDGYKTVKHSQDLYYPHAF' A
#
# COMPACT_ATOMS: atom_id res chain seq x y z
N MET A 1 -21.61 -26.43 -21.87
CA MET A 1 -22.05 -25.55 -20.76
C MET A 1 -21.53 -24.14 -21.01
N PRO A 2 -22.37 -23.09 -21.04
CA PRO A 2 -21.90 -21.73 -21.27
C PRO A 2 -21.27 -21.14 -20.00
N LEU A 3 -20.01 -20.72 -20.10
CA LEU A 3 -19.29 -20.02 -19.04
C LEU A 3 -19.92 -18.64 -18.84
N HIS A 4 -20.64 -18.46 -17.74
CA HIS A 4 -21.13 -17.15 -17.32
C HIS A 4 -19.92 -16.26 -16.99
N ARG A 5 -19.55 -15.36 -17.91
CA ARG A 5 -18.60 -14.29 -17.62
C ARG A 5 -19.23 -13.37 -16.58
N LYS A 6 -18.81 -13.47 -15.32
CA LYS A 6 -19.10 -12.46 -14.28
C LYS A 6 -18.72 -11.08 -14.84
N LYS A 7 -19.69 -10.20 -15.05
CA LYS A 7 -19.43 -8.79 -15.34
C LYS A 7 -18.65 -8.24 -14.15
N ARG A 8 -17.44 -7.72 -14.39
CA ARG A 8 -16.69 -6.98 -13.38
C ARG A 8 -17.49 -5.71 -13.11
N GLU A 9 -18.11 -5.63 -11.94
CA GLU A 9 -18.73 -4.39 -11.49
C GLU A 9 -17.66 -3.29 -11.51
N ARG A 10 -18.04 -2.10 -12.01
CA ARG A 10 -17.19 -0.92 -11.94
C ARG A 10 -16.96 -0.66 -10.46
N VAL A 11 -15.75 -0.90 -9.99
CA VAL A 11 -15.32 -0.54 -8.63
C VAL A 11 -15.67 0.93 -8.46
N GLU A 12 -16.57 1.22 -7.50
CA GLU A 12 -16.97 2.58 -7.17
C GLU A 12 -15.74 3.46 -6.96
N ASN A 13 -15.88 4.75 -7.30
CA ASN A 13 -14.80 5.74 -7.33
C ASN A 13 -13.85 5.57 -6.14
N ASN A 14 -12.72 4.92 -6.40
CA ASN A 14 -11.76 4.60 -5.34
C ASN A 14 -11.15 5.93 -4.85
N PHE A 15 -10.83 6.08 -3.56
CA PHE A 15 -10.33 7.34 -2.98
C PHE A 15 -9.21 7.99 -3.83
N LEU A 16 -8.36 7.16 -4.42
CA LEU A 16 -7.27 7.55 -5.30
C LEU A 16 -7.70 8.21 -6.63
N GLN A 17 -8.85 7.85 -7.19
CA GLN A 17 -9.37 8.45 -8.42
C GLN A 17 -9.76 9.91 -8.21
N ASN A 18 -10.28 10.24 -7.03
CA ASN A 18 -10.64 11.61 -6.67
C ASN A 18 -9.43 12.42 -6.16
N ASN A 19 -8.30 11.77 -5.87
CA ASN A 19 -7.11 12.38 -5.31
C ASN A 19 -5.85 11.97 -6.08
N PRO A 20 -5.55 12.62 -7.22
CA PRO A 20 -4.46 12.20 -8.11
C PRO A 20 -3.08 12.24 -7.45
N ASN A 21 -2.86 13.14 -6.49
CA ASN A 21 -1.61 13.21 -5.73
C ASN A 21 -1.38 11.93 -4.90
N TYR A 22 -2.40 11.45 -4.20
CA TYR A 22 -2.32 10.20 -3.45
C TYR A 22 -2.25 8.97 -4.36
N HIS A 23 -2.80 9.05 -5.58
CA HIS A 23 -2.65 7.98 -6.57
C HIS A 23 -1.20 7.85 -7.07
N LEU A 24 -0.52 8.97 -7.28
CA LEU A 24 0.91 8.98 -7.60
C LEU A 24 1.71 8.38 -6.45
N GLU A 25 1.44 8.82 -5.22
CA GLU A 25 2.12 8.33 -4.01
C GLU A 25 1.92 6.82 -3.80
N TYR A 26 0.69 6.35 -3.95
CA TYR A 26 0.37 4.91 -3.94
C TYR A 26 1.20 4.13 -4.97
N SER A 27 1.34 4.68 -6.18
CA SER A 27 2.13 4.05 -7.25
C SER A 27 3.62 4.01 -6.94
N ILE A 28 4.14 5.04 -6.27
CA ILE A 28 5.53 5.10 -5.78
C ILE A 28 5.74 4.04 -4.69
N LEU A 29 4.88 4.00 -3.66
CA LEU A 29 4.96 3.03 -2.57
C LEU A 29 4.92 1.59 -3.06
N ARG A 30 4.10 1.28 -4.08
CA ARG A 30 4.05 -0.03 -4.73
C ARG A 30 5.38 -0.43 -5.37
N LYS A 31 6.07 0.52 -6.00
CA LYS A 31 7.40 0.30 -6.59
C LYS A 31 8.46 0.13 -5.51
N GLU A 32 8.42 0.97 -4.47
CA GLU A 32 9.32 0.86 -3.32
C GLU A 32 9.17 -0.49 -2.61
N ALA A 33 7.93 -0.94 -2.37
CA ALA A 33 7.69 -2.24 -1.76
C ALA A 33 8.34 -3.38 -2.56
N THR A 34 8.26 -3.31 -3.89
CA THR A 34 8.89 -4.29 -4.79
C THR A 34 10.42 -4.20 -4.72
N PHE A 35 10.97 -2.99 -4.73
CA PHE A 35 12.41 -2.76 -4.59
C PHE A 35 12.96 -3.33 -3.29
N TRP A 36 12.34 -2.99 -2.15
CA TRP A 36 12.77 -3.46 -0.83
C TRP A 36 12.68 -4.98 -0.68
N ASN A 37 11.61 -5.59 -1.19
CA ASN A 37 11.47 -7.04 -1.20
C ASN A 37 12.57 -7.72 -2.03
N ASN A 38 12.94 -7.15 -3.17
CA ASN A 38 14.02 -7.67 -4.02
C ASN A 38 15.41 -7.49 -3.38
N SER A 39 15.58 -6.48 -2.53
CA SER A 39 16.81 -6.26 -1.75
C SER A 39 16.86 -7.02 -0.41
N ALA A 40 15.93 -7.96 -0.18
CA ALA A 40 15.77 -8.70 1.08
C ALA A 40 15.51 -7.82 2.32
N GLN A 41 15.16 -6.55 2.14
CA GLN A 41 14.79 -5.60 3.19
C GLN A 41 13.28 -5.69 3.46
N TYR A 42 12.81 -6.87 3.85
CA TYR A 42 11.38 -7.18 3.89
C TYR A 42 10.55 -6.28 4.80
N TRP A 43 11.11 -5.81 5.93
CA TRP A 43 10.40 -4.88 6.83
C TRP A 43 10.11 -3.54 6.14
N MET A 44 11.00 -3.05 5.27
CA MET A 44 10.78 -1.82 4.50
C MET A 44 9.75 -2.06 3.40
N GLY A 45 9.77 -3.24 2.79
CA GLY A 45 8.75 -3.68 1.83
C GLY A 45 7.36 -3.77 2.47
N GLN A 46 7.27 -4.30 3.69
CA GLN A 46 6.04 -4.37 4.47
C GLN A 46 5.53 -2.99 4.86
N GLU A 47 6.39 -2.07 5.30
CA GLU A 47 5.96 -0.70 5.65
C GLU A 47 5.47 0.08 4.43
N ALA A 48 6.18 0.00 3.30
CA ALA A 48 5.73 0.60 2.04
C ALA A 48 4.38 0.03 1.58
N THR A 49 4.18 -1.28 1.76
CA THR A 49 2.89 -1.95 1.46
C THR A 49 1.79 -1.48 2.40
N ARG A 50 2.04 -1.41 3.71
CA ARG A 50 1.08 -0.90 4.70
C ARG A 50 0.62 0.52 4.36
N ARG A 51 1.56 1.41 4.02
CA ARG A 51 1.26 2.79 3.64
C ARG A 51 0.43 2.85 2.35
N ALA A 52 0.71 2.00 1.36
CA ALA A 52 -0.07 1.89 0.14
C ALA A 52 -1.50 1.38 0.41
N GLU A 53 -1.68 0.44 1.34
CA GLU A 53 -2.99 -0.05 1.75
C GLU A 53 -3.82 1.02 2.47
N CYS A 54 -3.20 1.85 3.32
CA CYS A 54 -3.86 2.99 3.94
C CYS A 54 -4.44 3.93 2.87
N LEU A 55 -3.67 4.26 1.82
CA LEU A 55 -4.13 5.10 0.72
C LEU A 55 -5.26 4.45 -0.09
N LEU A 56 -5.26 3.14 -0.30
CA LEU A 56 -6.37 2.42 -0.96
C LEU A 56 -7.66 2.48 -0.14
N ARG A 57 -7.56 2.49 1.19
CA ARG A 57 -8.72 2.59 2.10
C ARG A 57 -9.18 4.04 2.32
N GLY A 58 -8.44 5.03 1.79
CA GLY A 58 -8.67 6.45 2.06
C GLY A 58 -8.23 6.91 3.45
N ASP A 59 -7.44 6.10 4.15
CA ASP A 59 -6.86 6.44 5.45
C ASP A 59 -5.56 7.24 5.26
N VAL A 60 -5.71 8.56 5.19
CA VAL A 60 -4.58 9.50 5.03
C VAL A 60 -3.73 9.59 6.30
N ASP A 61 -4.32 9.37 7.47
CA ASP A 61 -3.62 9.49 8.76
C ASP A 61 -2.67 8.30 8.97
N GLY A 62 -3.15 7.09 8.69
CA GLY A 62 -2.33 5.88 8.70
C GLY A 62 -1.23 5.89 7.63
N TYR A 63 -1.43 6.57 6.50
CA TYR A 63 -0.39 6.81 5.49
C TYR A 63 0.70 7.78 5.99
N LYS A 64 0.32 8.84 6.71
CA LYS A 64 1.25 9.85 7.26
C LYS A 64 2.06 9.31 8.43
N THR A 65 1.56 8.28 9.11
CA THR A 65 2.31 7.60 10.16
C THR A 65 3.53 6.92 9.54
N VAL A 66 4.72 7.42 9.88
CA VAL A 66 6.01 6.82 9.52
C VAL A 66 6.54 6.12 10.75
N LYS A 67 6.70 4.80 10.69
CA LYS A 67 7.37 4.05 11.76
C LYS A 67 8.88 4.27 11.69
N HIS A 68 9.52 4.44 12.85
CA HIS A 68 10.97 4.52 12.90
C HIS A 68 11.60 3.16 12.58
N SER A 69 12.81 3.15 12.04
CA SER A 69 13.55 1.93 11.69
C SER A 69 13.69 0.97 12.87
N GLN A 70 13.79 1.49 14.09
CA GLN A 70 13.87 0.71 15.31
C GLN A 70 12.57 -0.06 15.60
N ASP A 71 11.40 0.57 15.41
CA ASP A 71 10.09 -0.07 15.56
C ASP A 71 9.82 -1.12 14.46
N LEU A 72 10.45 -0.94 13.29
CA LEU A 72 10.32 -1.86 12.16
C LEU A 72 11.21 -3.10 12.30
N TYR A 73 12.43 -2.93 12.82
CA TYR A 73 13.40 -4.02 12.94
C TYR A 73 13.28 -4.78 14.27
N TYR A 74 12.96 -4.08 15.37
CA TYR A 74 12.93 -4.66 16.72
C TYR A 74 11.52 -4.55 17.35
N PRO A 75 10.52 -5.29 16.86
CA PRO A 75 9.16 -5.22 17.41
C PRO A 75 9.04 -5.73 18.87
N HIS A 76 10.09 -6.36 19.42
CA HIS A 76 10.11 -6.97 20.76
C HIS A 76 11.28 -6.49 21.64
N ALA A 77 12.03 -5.46 21.24
CA ALA A 77 12.99 -4.87 22.14
C ALA A 77 12.25 -3.89 23.06
N PHE A 78 11.62 -4.40 24.14
CA PHE A 78 11.32 -3.80 25.45
C PHE A 78 10.22 -4.62 26.14
#